data_AF-M5SJ02-F1
#
_entry.id   AF-M5SJ02-F1
#
_cell.length_a   1.000
_cell.length_b   1.000
_cell.length_c   1.000
_cell.angle_alpha   90.00
_cell.angle_beta   90.00
_cell.angle_gamma   90.00
#
_symmetry.space_group_name_H-M   'P 1'
#
loop_
_entity.id
_entity.type
_entity.pdbx_description
1 polymer ?
#
loop_
_entity_poly.entity_id
_entity_poly.type
_entity_poly.pdbx_seq_one_letter_code
_entity_poly.pdbx_strand_id
1 'polypeptide(L)'
;MGTKYHLRFVDVITLGVASMVGLVLLAGVVPRMRQNARRSSCEMNLQQVGLALHNYHSAYSMMPMGCGGTSSGSADEPTLGNANRLSPLVGLTPFFEQQPLWEKITNPLRANGKVFPAMGPVPWFDPKVYTPWNERPEVLVCPADPTAKDFPTVASYTINYGDAVMNVGASPLEEMPPYGRTPGALRGMFGYQMVFRFRDVLDGLSNTLLMSEARIGGVRVAKDVSGLIERPSVCLDAHQDDETKYWPEGRGACWADGSLLSVGVQTILPPNSRSATSEKGELEGVMSASSLHGEGAHVLMADGAVRFASSSIDVGDQDSPSVAEGHLDNGKTLPPGSKSPYGVWGAMGTRAARDRFDPSELSEPVRTFTEEELAEFAKFELETWHAAKGTGKIQARQVDLTDKGVLVLMSEKGAIRRLALSRFSSQDAYRAVETHRQRKLTEAKLLVEHLSTQLELLEDKQFETFAREWVSFGDGQQGDHPSGVAIIAGVLRTQRGALITAYDQVLNLVGTAMPELLGELPEALATGKGPARGFKWAFLGGHWKLVFDGQMNQRGIQFMRAMEAADDPFGGR
;
A
#
# COMPACT_ATOMS: atom_id res chain seq x y z
N MET A 1 38.19 -21.95 13.21
CA MET A 1 37.02 -22.43 12.40
C MET A 1 35.88 -22.65 13.38
N GLY A 2 34.88 -21.77 13.31
CA GLY A 2 33.86 -21.60 14.36
C GLY A 2 32.87 -22.76 14.46
N THR A 3 32.53 -23.07 15.70
CA THR A 3 31.44 -23.95 16.15
C THR A 3 30.11 -23.49 15.60
N LYS A 4 29.54 -24.26 14.66
CA LYS A 4 28.14 -24.12 14.25
C LYS A 4 27.27 -24.88 15.25
N TYR A 5 26.45 -24.15 16.01
CA TYR A 5 25.41 -24.73 16.85
C TYR A 5 24.33 -25.34 15.94
N HIS A 6 24.23 -26.67 15.92
CA HIS A 6 23.21 -27.42 15.19
C HIS A 6 21.96 -27.55 16.07
N LEU A 7 20.90 -26.83 15.70
CA LEU A 7 19.59 -26.86 16.38
C LEU A 7 18.74 -28.03 15.88
N ARG A 8 18.22 -28.84 16.81
CA ARG A 8 17.39 -30.04 16.59
C ARG A 8 15.90 -29.68 16.62
N PHE A 9 15.01 -30.54 16.11
CA PHE A 9 13.55 -30.35 16.17
C PHE A 9 12.98 -30.20 17.60
N VAL A 10 13.64 -30.84 18.56
CA VAL A 10 13.38 -30.66 19.99
C VAL A 10 13.73 -29.24 20.47
N ASP A 11 14.75 -28.62 19.87
CA ASP A 11 15.07 -27.20 20.10
C ASP A 11 14.05 -26.29 19.41
N VAL A 12 13.36 -26.73 18.35
CA VAL A 12 12.33 -25.95 17.63
C VAL A 12 11.01 -25.84 18.40
N ILE A 13 10.61 -26.87 19.16
CA ILE A 13 9.42 -26.79 20.03
C ILE A 13 9.75 -26.00 21.31
N THR A 14 10.94 -26.19 21.87
CA THR A 14 11.44 -25.42 23.03
C THR A 14 11.66 -23.95 22.66
N LEU A 15 12.22 -23.66 21.48
CA LEU A 15 12.25 -22.34 20.87
C LEU A 15 10.87 -21.89 20.45
N GLY A 16 9.91 -22.76 20.14
CA GLY A 16 8.54 -22.36 19.80
C GLY A 16 7.79 -21.78 20.99
N VAL A 17 7.97 -22.39 22.17
CA VAL A 17 7.41 -21.90 23.42
C VAL A 17 8.23 -20.72 23.97
N ALA A 18 9.56 -20.80 23.98
CA ALA A 18 10.44 -19.70 24.38
C ALA A 18 10.42 -18.50 23.39
N SER A 19 10.10 -18.73 22.11
CA SER A 19 9.85 -17.66 21.13
C SER A 19 8.45 -17.11 21.25
N MET A 20 7.45 -17.85 21.72
CA MET A 20 6.17 -17.26 22.11
C MET A 20 6.36 -16.33 23.31
N VAL A 21 7.18 -16.72 24.29
CA VAL A 21 7.64 -15.88 25.42
C VAL A 21 8.48 -14.68 24.96
N GLY A 22 9.40 -14.90 24.02
CA GLY A 22 10.22 -13.86 23.40
C GLY A 22 9.43 -12.95 22.46
N LEU A 23 8.35 -13.44 21.85
CA LEU A 23 7.37 -12.69 21.08
C LEU A 23 6.39 -11.99 22.01
N VAL A 24 6.04 -12.48 23.19
CA VAL A 24 5.35 -11.65 24.20
C VAL A 24 6.22 -10.41 24.54
N LEU A 25 7.54 -10.58 24.55
CA LEU A 25 8.52 -9.50 24.73
C LEU A 25 8.85 -8.67 23.47
N LEU A 26 8.68 -9.20 22.25
CA LEU A 26 9.08 -8.58 20.97
C LEU A 26 7.92 -8.35 19.98
N ALA A 27 6.73 -8.88 20.24
CA ALA A 27 5.59 -8.91 19.31
C ALA A 27 4.67 -7.71 19.42
N GLY A 28 4.94 -6.75 20.30
CA GLY A 28 4.39 -5.40 20.16
C GLY A 28 4.86 -4.67 18.89
N VAL A 29 5.87 -5.17 18.16
CA VAL A 29 6.62 -4.32 17.22
C VAL A 29 6.66 -4.83 15.77
N VAL A 30 6.68 -6.13 15.46
CA VAL A 30 7.14 -6.59 14.10
C VAL A 30 6.06 -7.00 13.06
N PRO A 31 4.88 -7.56 13.40
CA PRO A 31 3.90 -7.94 12.36
C PRO A 31 2.93 -6.84 11.94
N ARG A 32 2.57 -5.92 12.87
CA ARG A 32 1.97 -4.61 12.54
C ARG A 32 2.91 -3.87 11.58
N MET A 33 4.21 -3.99 11.83
CA MET A 33 5.31 -3.63 10.93
C MET A 33 5.41 -4.42 9.61
N ARG A 34 4.59 -5.40 9.20
CA ARG A 34 4.76 -5.99 7.84
C ARG A 34 3.81 -5.40 6.82
N GLN A 35 2.55 -5.20 7.17
CA GLN A 35 1.67 -4.35 6.36
C GLN A 35 2.02 -2.88 6.57
N ASN A 36 2.32 -2.45 7.81
CA ASN A 36 2.86 -1.12 8.04
C ASN A 36 4.30 -0.96 7.51
N ALA A 37 5.21 -1.95 7.50
CA ALA A 37 6.49 -1.74 6.79
C ALA A 37 6.35 -1.84 5.29
N ARG A 38 5.46 -2.65 4.69
CA ARG A 38 5.24 -2.56 3.24
C ARG A 38 4.73 -1.18 2.87
N ARG A 39 3.83 -0.64 3.68
CA ARG A 39 3.33 0.73 3.60
C ARG A 39 4.41 1.79 3.85
N SER A 40 5.13 1.70 4.96
CA SER A 40 6.23 2.59 5.32
C SER A 40 7.39 2.46 4.34
N SER A 41 7.53 1.33 3.66
CA SER A 41 8.46 1.15 2.55
C SER A 41 7.97 1.85 1.28
N CYS A 42 6.67 1.83 0.94
CA CYS A 42 6.17 2.65 -0.16
C CYS A 42 6.25 4.16 0.18
N GLU A 43 5.98 4.55 1.43
CA GLU A 43 6.23 5.90 1.95
C GLU A 43 7.71 6.29 1.87
N MET A 44 8.63 5.43 2.32
CA MET A 44 10.08 5.65 2.26
C MET A 44 10.57 5.75 0.82
N ASN A 45 10.06 4.92 -0.10
CA ASN A 45 10.38 5.00 -1.53
C ASN A 45 9.91 6.33 -2.11
N LEU A 46 8.69 6.80 -1.77
CA LEU A 46 8.23 8.14 -2.15
C LEU A 46 9.08 9.26 -1.54
N GLN A 47 9.55 9.11 -0.29
CA GLN A 47 10.48 10.06 0.34
C GLN A 47 11.82 10.10 -0.40
N GLN A 48 12.36 8.94 -0.81
CA GLN A 48 13.57 8.87 -1.63
C GLN A 48 13.36 9.51 -3.00
N VAL A 49 12.20 9.28 -3.63
CA VAL A 49 11.84 9.94 -4.89
C VAL A 49 11.69 11.46 -4.72
N GLY A 50 11.10 11.91 -3.61
CA GLY A 50 11.01 13.33 -3.26
C GLY A 50 12.39 13.96 -3.06
N LEU A 51 13.29 13.28 -2.35
CA LEU A 51 14.67 13.72 -2.19
C LEU A 51 15.40 13.82 -3.53
N ALA A 52 15.23 12.83 -4.42
CA ALA A 52 15.80 12.85 -5.76
C ALA A 52 15.28 14.03 -6.60
N LEU A 53 13.97 14.32 -6.54
CA LEU A 53 13.35 15.46 -7.21
C LEU A 53 13.88 16.80 -6.67
N HIS A 54 14.03 16.93 -5.34
CA HIS A 54 14.59 18.13 -4.72
C HIS A 54 16.08 18.31 -5.03
N ASN A 55 16.85 17.23 -5.07
CA ASN A 55 18.26 17.24 -5.50
C ASN A 55 18.38 17.63 -6.98
N TYR A 56 17.52 17.10 -7.85
CA TYR A 56 17.44 17.51 -9.24
C TYR A 56 17.14 19.01 -9.36
N HIS A 57 16.13 19.51 -8.63
CA HIS A 57 15.81 20.93 -8.62
C HIS A 57 16.96 21.77 -8.05
N SER A 58 17.67 21.31 -7.04
CA SER A 58 18.84 22.00 -6.48
C SER A 58 19.99 22.07 -7.49
N ALA A 59 20.20 21.01 -8.29
CA ALA A 59 21.27 20.95 -9.29
C ALA A 59 20.95 21.77 -10.55
N TYR A 60 19.70 21.76 -11.00
CA TYR A 60 19.31 22.32 -12.30
C TYR A 60 18.38 23.54 -12.21
N SER A 61 17.96 23.95 -11.01
CA SER A 61 17.00 25.05 -10.77
C SER A 61 15.67 24.90 -11.51
N MET A 62 15.27 23.66 -11.75
CA MET A 62 14.04 23.30 -12.46
C MET A 62 13.60 21.88 -12.10
N MET A 63 12.32 21.59 -12.27
CA MET A 63 11.80 20.23 -12.25
C MET A 63 12.09 19.53 -13.58
N PRO A 64 12.24 18.19 -13.59
CA PRO A 64 12.33 17.44 -14.83
C PRO A 64 11.01 17.51 -15.61
N MET A 65 11.10 17.46 -16.94
CA MET A 65 9.93 17.49 -17.82
C MET A 65 9.08 16.22 -17.66
N GLY A 66 7.75 16.33 -17.82
CA GLY A 66 6.83 15.18 -17.76
C GLY A 66 7.00 14.21 -18.93
N CYS A 67 7.23 14.77 -20.12
CA CYS A 67 7.72 14.08 -21.30
C CYS A 67 8.81 14.92 -21.96
N GLY A 68 9.86 14.30 -22.51
CA GLY A 68 10.87 14.98 -23.30
C GLY A 68 11.79 14.00 -24.01
N GLY A 69 13.00 14.43 -24.35
CA GLY A 69 13.98 13.59 -25.03
C GLY A 69 14.28 14.08 -26.45
N THR A 70 14.27 13.15 -27.41
CA THR A 70 14.63 13.40 -28.81
C THR A 70 13.40 13.30 -29.69
N SER A 71 13.27 14.21 -30.66
CA SER A 71 12.02 14.46 -31.40
C SER A 71 11.67 13.45 -32.49
N SER A 72 12.44 12.39 -32.68
CA SER A 72 12.27 11.44 -33.78
C SER A 72 12.13 10.01 -33.26
N GLY A 73 11.75 9.08 -34.13
CA GLY A 73 11.67 7.66 -33.82
C GLY A 73 10.27 7.13 -33.59
N SER A 74 10.15 5.83 -33.75
CA SER A 74 8.93 5.04 -33.55
C SER A 74 9.32 3.62 -33.19
N ALA A 75 8.34 2.74 -32.96
CA ALA A 75 8.64 1.32 -32.77
C ALA A 75 9.27 0.68 -34.02
N ASP A 76 8.88 1.17 -35.22
CA ASP A 76 9.38 0.71 -36.52
C ASP A 76 10.74 1.34 -36.85
N GLU A 77 10.98 2.57 -36.37
CA GLU A 77 12.21 3.33 -36.58
C GLU A 77 12.94 3.64 -35.25
N PRO A 78 13.32 2.61 -34.46
CA PRO A 78 13.81 2.80 -33.10
C PRO A 78 15.22 3.39 -33.03
N THR A 79 15.89 3.54 -34.18
CA THR A 79 17.24 4.11 -34.25
C THR A 79 17.25 5.63 -34.44
N LEU A 80 16.07 6.25 -34.66
CA LEU A 80 15.97 7.69 -34.86
C LEU A 80 15.81 8.49 -33.56
N GLY A 81 15.27 7.88 -32.49
CA GLY A 81 15.08 8.53 -31.20
C GLY A 81 13.90 7.97 -30.41
N ASN A 82 13.39 8.78 -29.47
CA ASN A 82 12.38 8.39 -28.50
C ASN A 82 11.06 9.19 -28.57
N ALA A 83 10.81 9.90 -29.67
CA ALA A 83 9.57 10.61 -29.95
C ALA A 83 9.14 11.58 -28.83
N ASN A 84 10.10 12.24 -28.16
CA ASN A 84 9.86 13.16 -27.05
C ASN A 84 9.06 12.53 -25.87
N ARG A 85 9.15 11.21 -25.68
CA ARG A 85 8.33 10.47 -24.71
C ARG A 85 9.07 10.01 -23.46
N LEU A 86 10.30 10.47 -23.22
CA LEU A 86 11.01 10.11 -22.00
C LEU A 86 10.38 10.76 -20.76
N SER A 87 10.12 9.94 -19.76
CA SER A 87 9.61 10.36 -18.45
C SER A 87 10.67 11.11 -17.63
N PRO A 88 10.26 11.87 -16.60
CA PRO A 88 11.19 12.49 -15.66
C PRO A 88 11.99 11.44 -14.88
N LEU A 89 11.48 10.21 -14.74
CA LEU A 89 12.12 9.15 -13.98
C LEU A 89 13.46 8.74 -14.59
N VAL A 90 13.61 8.85 -15.92
CA VAL A 90 14.89 8.61 -16.62
C VAL A 90 15.95 9.62 -16.16
N GLY A 91 15.61 10.91 -16.12
CA GLY A 91 16.51 11.97 -15.66
C GLY A 91 16.81 11.93 -14.16
N LEU A 92 15.99 11.22 -13.38
CA LEU A 92 16.20 11.01 -11.94
C LEU A 92 17.10 9.80 -11.63
N THR A 93 17.43 8.95 -12.61
CA THR A 93 18.26 7.76 -12.37
C THR A 93 19.59 8.06 -11.65
N PRO A 94 20.36 9.13 -11.95
CA PRO A 94 21.57 9.44 -11.19
C PRO A 94 21.30 9.76 -9.71
N PHE A 95 20.13 10.32 -9.42
CA PHE A 95 19.68 10.69 -8.07
C PHE A 95 19.08 9.51 -7.29
N PHE A 96 18.91 8.36 -7.95
CA PHE A 96 18.57 7.07 -7.34
C PHE A 96 19.78 6.16 -7.16
N GLU A 97 21.00 6.72 -7.25
CA GLU A 97 22.26 5.95 -7.28
C GLU A 97 22.36 4.97 -8.46
N GLN A 98 21.57 5.19 -9.52
CA GLN A 98 21.57 4.38 -10.76
C GLN A 98 22.43 5.02 -11.86
N GLN A 99 23.62 5.51 -11.50
CA GLN A 99 24.60 6.09 -12.44
C GLN A 99 24.94 5.14 -13.62
N PRO A 100 25.16 3.82 -13.41
CA PRO A 100 25.44 2.92 -14.53
C PRO A 100 24.28 2.79 -15.53
N LEU A 101 23.04 2.86 -15.05
CA LEU A 101 21.85 2.83 -15.91
C LEU A 101 21.73 4.12 -16.71
N TRP A 102 21.94 5.27 -16.08
CA TRP A 102 21.99 6.56 -16.76
C TRP A 102 23.01 6.56 -17.90
N GLU A 103 24.22 6.09 -17.65
CA GLU A 103 25.28 6.02 -18.66
C GLU A 103 24.92 5.12 -19.85
N LYS A 104 24.19 4.02 -19.62
CA LYS A 104 23.67 3.17 -20.72
C LYS A 104 22.63 3.91 -21.56
N ILE A 105 21.79 4.74 -20.94
CA ILE A 105 20.72 5.46 -21.63
C ILE A 105 21.27 6.68 -22.37
N THR A 106 22.16 7.46 -21.75
CA THR A 106 22.67 8.71 -22.34
C THR A 106 23.66 8.50 -23.46
N ASN A 107 24.25 7.31 -23.59
CA ASN A 107 25.22 7.00 -24.63
C ASN A 107 24.60 6.11 -25.72
N PRO A 108 25.10 6.18 -26.96
CA PRO A 108 24.68 5.24 -28.00
C PRO A 108 24.95 3.79 -27.58
N LEU A 109 23.93 2.93 -27.72
CA LEU A 109 24.02 1.52 -27.35
C LEU A 109 24.01 0.64 -28.59
N ARG A 110 25.00 -0.24 -28.71
CA ARG A 110 25.05 -1.27 -29.77
C ARG A 110 24.46 -2.56 -29.24
N ALA A 111 23.33 -2.98 -29.78
CA ALA A 111 22.66 -4.23 -29.40
C ALA A 111 21.99 -4.88 -30.61
N ASN A 112 22.12 -6.20 -30.75
CA ASN A 112 21.46 -7.00 -31.78
C ASN A 112 21.65 -6.46 -33.22
N GLY A 113 22.87 -6.01 -33.54
CA GLY A 113 23.20 -5.46 -34.86
C GLY A 113 22.64 -4.05 -35.14
N LYS A 114 21.90 -3.45 -34.20
CA LYS A 114 21.41 -2.06 -34.25
C LYS A 114 22.28 -1.14 -33.41
N VAL A 115 22.33 0.14 -33.80
CA VAL A 115 22.91 1.22 -33.00
C VAL A 115 21.77 2.12 -32.57
N PHE A 116 21.43 2.06 -31.30
CA PHE A 116 20.46 2.97 -30.71
C PHE A 116 21.14 4.31 -30.40
N PRO A 117 20.46 5.44 -30.65
CA PRO A 117 21.02 6.75 -30.36
C PRO A 117 21.16 6.96 -28.85
N ALA A 118 21.89 8.02 -28.48
CA ALA A 118 21.82 8.56 -27.13
C ALA A 118 20.36 8.87 -26.76
N MET A 119 20.01 8.64 -25.50
CA MET A 119 18.64 8.71 -24.96
C MET A 119 17.69 7.62 -25.47
N GLY A 120 18.22 6.59 -26.14
CA GLY A 120 17.49 5.37 -26.47
C GLY A 120 16.38 5.51 -27.54
N PRO A 121 15.75 4.38 -27.89
CA PRO A 121 14.55 4.34 -28.73
C PRO A 121 13.31 4.81 -27.96
N VAL A 122 12.15 4.80 -28.63
CA VAL A 122 10.85 5.00 -27.96
C VAL A 122 10.67 4.06 -26.75
N PRO A 123 10.07 4.52 -25.64
CA PRO A 123 9.90 3.70 -24.43
C PRO A 123 9.08 2.41 -24.60
N TRP A 124 8.16 2.37 -25.56
CA TRP A 124 7.35 1.19 -25.91
C TRP A 124 8.04 0.26 -26.92
N PHE A 125 9.31 0.49 -27.22
CA PHE A 125 10.11 -0.45 -28.02
C PHE A 125 10.41 -1.73 -27.23
N ASP A 126 10.65 -2.84 -27.93
CA ASP A 126 10.89 -4.15 -27.31
C ASP A 126 12.01 -4.08 -26.25
N PRO A 127 11.66 -4.24 -24.95
CA PRO A 127 12.62 -4.12 -23.85
C PRO A 127 13.61 -5.29 -23.80
N LYS A 128 13.38 -6.38 -24.54
CA LYS A 128 14.35 -7.47 -24.70
C LYS A 128 15.45 -7.11 -25.71
N VAL A 129 15.18 -6.18 -26.62
CA VAL A 129 16.14 -5.71 -27.61
C VAL A 129 16.92 -4.51 -27.09
N TYR A 130 16.24 -3.52 -26.51
CA TYR A 130 16.86 -2.40 -25.80
C TYR A 130 16.69 -2.61 -24.28
N THR A 131 17.65 -3.31 -23.68
CA THR A 131 17.56 -3.78 -22.29
C THR A 131 17.45 -2.69 -21.21
N PRO A 132 17.94 -1.44 -21.37
CA PRO A 132 17.79 -0.42 -20.33
C PRO A 132 16.33 -0.15 -19.92
N TRP A 133 15.36 -0.30 -20.83
CA TRP A 133 13.93 -0.17 -20.49
C TRP A 133 13.42 -1.27 -19.56
N ASN A 134 14.11 -2.40 -19.48
CA ASN A 134 13.83 -3.50 -18.54
C ASN A 134 14.60 -3.38 -17.21
N GLU A 135 15.50 -2.40 -17.07
CA GLU A 135 16.31 -2.18 -15.87
C GLU A 135 15.67 -1.12 -14.94
N ARG A 136 14.37 -1.26 -14.66
CA ARG A 136 13.64 -0.32 -13.80
C ARG A 136 14.27 -0.25 -12.39
N PRO A 137 14.58 0.95 -11.87
CA PRO A 137 15.05 1.12 -10.50
C PRO A 137 14.08 0.55 -9.45
N GLU A 138 14.60 -0.17 -8.45
CA GLU A 138 13.77 -0.80 -7.40
C GLU A 138 13.01 0.21 -6.53
N VAL A 139 13.56 1.42 -6.36
CA VAL A 139 12.91 2.54 -5.65
C VAL A 139 11.60 2.96 -6.32
N LEU A 140 11.40 2.64 -7.61
CA LEU A 140 10.18 2.96 -8.36
C LEU A 140 9.07 1.90 -8.21
N VAL A 141 9.27 0.89 -7.36
CA VAL A 141 8.31 -0.16 -7.08
C VAL A 141 7.70 0.06 -5.70
N CYS A 142 6.39 -0.13 -5.55
CA CYS A 142 5.79 -0.30 -4.23
C CYS A 142 5.96 -1.77 -3.81
N PRO A 143 6.67 -2.07 -2.70
CA PRO A 143 6.90 -3.46 -2.26
C PRO A 143 5.62 -4.21 -1.87
N ALA A 144 4.50 -3.50 -1.73
CA ALA A 144 3.19 -4.11 -1.52
C ALA A 144 2.63 -4.78 -2.79
N ASP A 145 3.11 -4.41 -3.99
CA ASP A 145 2.60 -4.91 -5.26
C ASP A 145 3.23 -6.24 -5.69
N PRO A 146 2.50 -7.38 -5.57
CA PRO A 146 3.04 -8.68 -5.94
C PRO A 146 3.24 -8.83 -7.45
N THR A 147 2.53 -8.03 -8.25
CA THR A 147 2.55 -8.11 -9.72
C THR A 147 3.76 -7.40 -10.32
N ALA A 148 4.51 -6.63 -9.52
CA ALA A 148 5.70 -5.91 -9.97
C ALA A 148 6.77 -6.80 -10.64
N LYS A 149 6.77 -8.10 -10.32
CA LYS A 149 7.67 -9.09 -10.93
C LYS A 149 7.24 -9.50 -12.34
N ASP A 150 5.94 -9.52 -12.58
CA ASP A 150 5.36 -9.91 -13.87
C ASP A 150 5.45 -8.75 -14.88
N PHE A 151 5.53 -7.52 -14.39
CA PHE A 151 5.63 -6.29 -15.16
C PHE A 151 6.92 -5.51 -14.82
N PRO A 152 8.10 -5.98 -15.26
CA PRO A 152 9.39 -5.40 -14.86
C PRO A 152 9.60 -3.96 -15.35
N THR A 153 8.89 -3.56 -16.41
CA THR A 153 8.98 -2.23 -17.03
C THR A 153 8.12 -1.17 -16.34
N VAL A 154 7.09 -1.54 -15.56
CA VAL A 154 6.06 -0.60 -15.06
C VAL A 154 6.45 -0.02 -13.70
N ALA A 155 6.28 1.30 -13.49
CA ALA A 155 6.53 1.94 -12.19
C ALA A 155 5.26 2.04 -11.32
N SER A 156 5.43 2.00 -9.99
CA SER A 156 4.35 2.21 -9.02
C SER A 156 4.13 3.66 -8.62
N TYR A 157 5.04 4.57 -8.95
CA TYR A 157 4.93 5.99 -8.58
C TYR A 157 4.78 6.84 -9.84
N THR A 158 3.66 7.54 -9.92
CA THR A 158 3.20 8.31 -11.06
C THR A 158 3.30 9.80 -10.81
N ILE A 159 3.45 10.60 -11.85
CA ILE A 159 3.65 12.05 -11.83
C ILE A 159 2.33 12.80 -12.03
N ASN A 160 2.20 13.92 -11.32
CA ASN A 160 1.01 14.76 -11.36
C ASN A 160 0.88 15.55 -12.67
N TYR A 161 -0.13 15.21 -13.48
CA TYR A 161 -0.55 15.97 -14.66
C TYR A 161 -1.69 16.97 -14.38
N GLY A 162 -2.20 17.00 -13.14
CA GLY A 162 -3.20 17.96 -12.67
C GLY A 162 -4.61 17.40 -12.64
N ASP A 163 -5.59 18.29 -12.80
CA ASP A 163 -7.02 18.00 -12.65
C ASP A 163 -7.82 18.31 -13.93
N ALA A 164 -7.14 18.52 -15.07
CA ALA A 164 -7.78 18.70 -16.38
C ALA A 164 -7.71 17.39 -17.18
N VAL A 165 -8.62 17.20 -18.13
CA VAL A 165 -8.62 16.03 -19.02
C VAL A 165 -7.91 16.36 -20.33
N MET A 166 -8.27 17.49 -20.95
CA MET A 166 -7.93 17.79 -22.33
C MET A 166 -6.42 17.86 -22.57
N ASN A 167 -5.93 16.99 -23.46
CA ASN A 167 -4.58 17.01 -24.01
C ASN A 167 -3.43 17.08 -22.96
N VAL A 168 -3.65 16.72 -21.69
CA VAL A 168 -2.68 17.00 -20.61
C VAL A 168 -1.34 16.29 -20.75
N GLY A 169 -1.33 15.15 -21.44
CA GLY A 169 -0.13 14.40 -21.78
C GLY A 169 0.48 14.78 -23.13
N ALA A 170 0.00 15.83 -23.82
CA ALA A 170 0.44 16.19 -25.16
C ALA A 170 1.23 17.50 -25.22
N SER A 171 2.10 17.63 -26.23
CA SER A 171 2.93 18.82 -26.39
C SER A 171 2.09 20.05 -26.77
N PRO A 172 2.21 21.17 -26.05
CA PRO A 172 1.62 22.44 -26.50
C PRO A 172 2.37 23.06 -27.68
N LEU A 173 3.54 22.51 -28.04
CA LEU A 173 4.42 23.02 -29.11
C LEU A 173 4.22 22.30 -30.45
N GLU A 174 3.51 21.17 -30.48
CA GLU A 174 3.29 20.37 -31.68
C GLU A 174 1.82 20.47 -32.14
N GLU A 175 1.59 20.62 -33.44
CA GLU A 175 0.23 20.70 -34.01
C GLU A 175 -0.42 19.32 -34.26
N MET A 176 0.23 18.20 -33.90
CA MET A 176 -0.23 16.84 -34.27
C MET A 176 0.05 15.76 -33.22
N PRO A 177 -0.82 14.72 -33.10
CA PRO A 177 -2.24 14.68 -33.50
C PRO A 177 -3.18 14.22 -32.35
N PRO A 178 -4.30 14.87 -31.96
CA PRO A 178 -4.98 16.11 -32.39
C PRO A 178 -4.95 17.17 -31.26
N TYR A 179 -3.76 17.45 -30.74
CA TYR A 179 -3.58 18.06 -29.42
C TYR A 179 -3.31 19.58 -29.44
N GLY A 180 -3.92 20.32 -30.39
CA GLY A 180 -3.69 21.77 -30.56
C GLY A 180 -3.79 22.59 -29.25
N ARG A 181 -2.95 23.64 -29.16
CA ARG A 181 -2.76 24.60 -28.04
C ARG A 181 -3.39 24.19 -26.70
N THR A 182 -2.55 23.70 -25.80
CA THR A 182 -2.90 23.17 -24.47
C THR A 182 -2.52 24.01 -23.22
N PRO A 183 -1.91 25.22 -23.26
CA PRO A 183 -1.40 25.86 -22.05
C PRO A 183 -2.37 25.96 -20.87
N GLY A 184 -3.67 26.13 -21.14
CA GLY A 184 -4.70 26.27 -20.11
C GLY A 184 -5.05 25.01 -19.31
N ALA A 185 -4.85 23.82 -19.90
CA ALA A 185 -5.17 22.53 -19.27
C ALA A 185 -3.96 21.90 -18.54
N LEU A 186 -2.74 22.41 -18.76
CA LEU A 186 -1.52 21.92 -18.11
C LEU A 186 -1.40 22.45 -16.67
N ARG A 187 -2.17 21.84 -15.76
CA ARG A 187 -2.35 22.32 -14.38
C ARG A 187 -1.45 21.62 -13.36
N GLY A 188 -0.95 20.43 -13.68
CA GLY A 188 -0.08 19.61 -12.81
C GLY A 188 1.33 20.15 -12.59
N MET A 189 2.13 19.47 -11.76
CA MET A 189 3.54 19.83 -11.61
C MET A 189 4.40 19.36 -12.79
N PHE A 190 3.91 18.42 -13.59
CA PHE A 190 4.59 17.88 -14.76
C PHE A 190 3.75 18.14 -16.01
N GLY A 191 4.42 18.27 -17.15
CA GLY A 191 3.80 18.50 -18.45
C GLY A 191 4.71 18.08 -19.60
N TYR A 192 4.12 17.77 -20.74
CA TYR A 192 4.86 17.36 -21.93
C TYR A 192 5.73 18.52 -22.45
N GLN A 193 7.04 18.33 -22.51
CA GLN A 193 8.04 19.33 -22.89
C GLN A 193 7.95 20.65 -22.12
N MET A 194 7.36 20.62 -20.91
CA MET A 194 7.24 21.78 -20.05
C MET A 194 8.24 21.70 -18.90
N VAL A 195 8.89 22.84 -18.63
CA VAL A 195 9.82 23.00 -17.52
C VAL A 195 9.20 23.93 -16.50
N PHE A 196 8.97 23.42 -15.29
CA PHE A 196 8.44 24.19 -14.17
C PHE A 196 9.47 24.31 -13.05
N ARG A 197 9.34 25.34 -12.22
CA ARG A 197 10.20 25.62 -11.07
C ARG A 197 9.35 25.77 -9.81
N PHE A 198 9.94 25.66 -8.62
CA PHE A 198 9.19 25.88 -7.38
C PHE A 198 8.52 27.27 -7.29
N ARG A 199 9.11 28.29 -7.92
CA ARG A 199 8.48 29.63 -8.01
C ARG A 199 7.18 29.66 -8.82
N ASP A 200 6.95 28.66 -9.68
CA ASP A 200 5.76 28.56 -10.52
C ASP A 200 4.60 27.87 -9.77
N VAL A 201 4.85 27.39 -8.54
CA VAL A 201 3.87 26.76 -7.62
C VAL A 201 3.18 27.83 -6.78
N LEU A 202 2.19 28.51 -7.37
CA LEU A 202 1.46 29.61 -6.72
C LEU A 202 0.47 29.13 -5.64
N ASP A 203 0.11 27.85 -5.70
CA ASP A 203 -0.83 27.19 -4.77
C ASP A 203 -0.15 26.84 -3.44
N GLY A 204 1.20 26.82 -3.44
CA GLY A 204 2.06 26.52 -2.31
C GLY A 204 2.61 25.10 -2.38
N LEU A 205 3.89 24.92 -2.05
CA LEU A 205 4.56 23.61 -2.15
C LEU A 205 3.90 22.53 -1.28
N SER A 206 3.38 22.90 -0.11
CA SER A 206 2.64 21.98 0.78
C SER A 206 1.26 21.59 0.26
N ASN A 207 0.76 22.27 -0.78
CA ASN A 207 -0.59 22.12 -1.31
C ASN A 207 -0.58 21.56 -2.74
N THR A 208 0.58 21.33 -3.35
CA THR A 208 0.67 20.79 -4.72
C THR A 208 1.30 19.41 -4.68
N LEU A 209 0.63 18.46 -5.33
CA LEU A 209 1.08 17.08 -5.46
C LEU A 209 2.19 16.98 -6.53
N LEU A 210 3.26 16.25 -6.23
CA LEU A 210 4.29 15.85 -7.19
C LEU A 210 3.97 14.49 -7.78
N MET A 211 3.77 13.51 -6.91
CA MET A 211 3.61 12.12 -7.31
C MET A 211 2.58 11.38 -6.45
N SER A 212 2.05 10.29 -6.97
CA SER A 212 1.13 9.40 -6.26
C SER A 212 1.51 7.94 -6.51
N GLU A 213 1.04 7.05 -5.64
CA GLU A 213 1.02 5.63 -5.95
C GLU A 213 0.03 5.30 -7.08
N ALA A 214 0.43 4.33 -7.91
CA ALA A 214 -0.40 3.57 -8.81
C ALA A 214 -0.06 2.08 -8.67
N ARG A 215 -1.07 1.22 -8.73
CA ARG A 215 -0.87 -0.23 -8.84
C ARG A 215 -0.32 -0.57 -10.22
N ILE A 216 0.61 -1.51 -10.26
CA ILE A 216 1.20 -2.04 -11.50
C ILE A 216 0.19 -2.98 -12.17
N GLY A 217 -0.28 -3.99 -11.44
CA GLY A 217 -1.15 -5.03 -11.98
C GLY A 217 -2.58 -5.01 -11.44
N GLY A 218 -3.51 -5.48 -12.28
CA GLY A 218 -4.92 -5.64 -11.96
C GLY A 218 -5.75 -4.35 -11.98
N VAL A 219 -5.18 -3.24 -12.46
CA VAL A 219 -5.94 -2.01 -12.77
C VAL A 219 -6.29 -2.01 -14.24
N ARG A 220 -7.58 -2.15 -14.54
CA ARG A 220 -8.10 -2.00 -15.90
C ARG A 220 -8.22 -0.52 -16.23
N VAL A 221 -7.72 -0.12 -17.40
CA VAL A 221 -7.88 1.24 -17.95
C VAL A 221 -8.77 1.14 -19.19
N ALA A 222 -9.94 1.76 -19.15
CA ALA A 222 -10.85 1.80 -20.30
C ALA A 222 -10.23 2.65 -21.42
N LYS A 223 -10.42 2.28 -22.68
CA LYS A 223 -9.99 3.07 -23.84
C LYS A 223 -11.18 3.62 -24.62
N ASP A 224 -10.95 4.67 -25.41
CA ASP A 224 -11.93 5.26 -26.33
C ASP A 224 -13.22 5.74 -25.65
N VAL A 225 -13.09 6.35 -24.46
CA VAL A 225 -14.24 6.85 -23.69
C VAL A 225 -14.58 8.29 -24.08
N SER A 226 -15.75 8.48 -24.67
CA SER A 226 -16.26 9.80 -25.07
C SER A 226 -16.85 10.57 -23.88
N GLY A 227 -16.80 11.91 -23.94
CA GLY A 227 -17.44 12.78 -22.93
C GLY A 227 -16.64 13.00 -21.64
N LEU A 228 -15.39 12.52 -21.56
CA LEU A 228 -14.56 12.67 -20.35
C LEU A 228 -14.27 14.13 -20.00
N ILE A 229 -14.19 15.03 -20.98
CA ILE A 229 -13.89 16.45 -20.73
C ILE A 229 -15.08 17.14 -20.09
N GLU A 230 -16.30 16.86 -20.58
CA GLU A 230 -17.55 17.45 -20.10
C GLU A 230 -18.02 16.85 -18.79
N ARG A 231 -17.75 15.56 -18.57
CA ARG A 231 -18.18 14.82 -17.38
C ARG A 231 -17.21 13.67 -17.07
N PRO A 232 -16.14 13.93 -16.30
CA PRO A 232 -15.11 12.93 -16.00
C PRO A 232 -15.63 11.67 -15.29
N SER A 233 -16.73 11.78 -14.51
CA SER A 233 -17.37 10.66 -13.82
C SER A 233 -17.81 9.52 -14.75
N VAL A 234 -17.98 9.77 -16.07
CA VAL A 234 -18.30 8.71 -17.05
C VAL A 234 -17.24 7.60 -17.09
N CYS A 235 -16.00 7.91 -16.66
CA CYS A 235 -14.94 6.95 -16.44
C CYS A 235 -15.34 5.80 -15.49
N LEU A 236 -16.22 6.07 -14.51
CA LEU A 236 -16.67 5.05 -13.55
C LEU A 236 -17.57 4.00 -14.22
N ASP A 237 -18.31 4.37 -15.25
CA ASP A 237 -19.26 3.48 -15.93
C ASP A 237 -18.78 2.96 -17.29
N ALA A 238 -17.60 3.42 -17.73
CA ALA A 238 -17.03 3.03 -19.01
C ALA A 238 -16.76 1.52 -19.10
N HIS A 239 -17.31 0.90 -20.13
CA HIS A 239 -16.98 -0.45 -20.62
C HIS A 239 -17.02 -1.56 -19.56
N GLN A 240 -17.90 -1.47 -18.56
CA GLN A 240 -17.94 -2.43 -17.45
C GLN A 240 -18.03 -3.90 -17.92
N ASP A 241 -18.76 -4.14 -19.02
CA ASP A 241 -19.08 -5.47 -19.54
C ASP A 241 -18.31 -5.86 -20.81
N ASP A 242 -17.37 -5.03 -21.29
CA ASP A 242 -16.68 -5.26 -22.56
C ASP A 242 -15.16 -5.26 -22.38
N GLU A 243 -14.57 -6.45 -22.21
CA GLU A 243 -13.13 -6.63 -22.02
C GLU A 243 -12.30 -6.13 -23.21
N THR A 244 -12.87 -6.08 -24.42
CA THR A 244 -12.14 -5.64 -25.63
C THR A 244 -11.86 -4.14 -25.65
N LYS A 245 -12.53 -3.39 -24.78
CA LYS A 245 -12.43 -1.93 -24.64
C LYS A 245 -11.56 -1.49 -23.46
N TYR A 246 -10.65 -2.35 -23.03
CA TYR A 246 -9.59 -1.99 -22.10
C TYR A 246 -8.23 -2.07 -22.78
N TRP A 247 -7.28 -1.30 -22.25
CA TRP A 247 -5.86 -1.46 -22.57
C TRP A 247 -5.39 -2.85 -22.10
N PRO A 248 -4.75 -3.67 -22.96
CA PRO A 248 -4.39 -5.05 -22.62
C PRO A 248 -3.51 -5.19 -21.37
N GLU A 249 -2.60 -4.24 -21.16
CA GLU A 249 -1.67 -4.19 -20.03
C GLU A 249 -2.13 -3.22 -18.93
N GLY A 250 -3.37 -2.72 -19.00
CA GLY A 250 -3.86 -1.69 -18.10
C GLY A 250 -3.14 -0.36 -18.32
N ARG A 251 -2.41 0.13 -17.31
CA ARG A 251 -1.42 1.21 -17.52
C ARG A 251 -0.25 0.59 -18.30
N GLY A 252 -0.37 0.57 -19.63
CA GLY A 252 0.54 -0.10 -20.57
C GLY A 252 1.94 0.52 -20.64
N ALA A 253 2.65 0.51 -19.52
CA ALA A 253 3.56 1.59 -19.18
C ALA A 253 5.00 1.14 -18.93
N CYS A 254 5.93 1.61 -19.75
CA CYS A 254 7.33 1.63 -19.33
C CYS A 254 7.55 2.79 -18.34
N TRP A 255 8.35 2.60 -17.30
CA TRP A 255 8.79 3.65 -16.38
C TRP A 255 9.52 4.80 -17.10
N ALA A 256 10.09 4.50 -18.27
CA ALA A 256 10.73 5.47 -19.14
C ALA A 256 9.74 6.24 -20.03
N ASP A 257 8.46 5.83 -20.12
CA ASP A 257 7.43 6.55 -20.88
C ASP A 257 6.76 7.62 -20.02
N GLY A 258 6.86 8.88 -20.43
CA GLY A 258 6.27 10.02 -19.74
C GLY A 258 4.76 10.16 -19.93
N SER A 259 4.13 9.36 -20.80
CA SER A 259 2.71 9.52 -21.15
C SER A 259 1.76 9.48 -19.95
N LEU A 260 0.58 10.07 -20.13
CA LEU A 260 -0.47 10.08 -19.11
C LEU A 260 -0.89 8.65 -18.74
N LEU A 261 -1.08 7.77 -19.72
CA LEU A 261 -1.36 6.35 -19.50
C LEU A 261 -0.25 5.67 -18.71
N SER A 262 1.01 5.99 -19.02
CA SER A 262 2.15 5.25 -18.49
C SER A 262 2.47 5.60 -17.05
N VAL A 263 2.84 6.87 -16.82
CA VAL A 263 3.30 7.34 -15.51
C VAL A 263 2.46 8.48 -14.99
N GLY A 264 1.33 8.81 -15.62
CA GLY A 264 0.52 9.95 -15.20
C GLY A 264 -0.52 9.64 -14.13
N VAL A 265 -0.76 10.61 -13.25
CA VAL A 265 -1.91 10.66 -12.35
C VAL A 265 -2.60 12.01 -12.44
N GLN A 266 -3.93 11.99 -12.33
CA GLN A 266 -4.77 13.17 -12.25
C GLN A 266 -5.61 13.13 -10.98
N THR A 267 -5.89 14.29 -10.41
CA THR A 267 -6.63 14.43 -9.15
C THR A 267 -8.11 14.76 -9.38
N ILE A 268 -8.78 13.96 -10.23
CA ILE A 268 -10.18 14.19 -10.61
C ILE A 268 -11.09 13.25 -9.81
N LEU A 269 -10.87 11.94 -9.95
CA LEU A 269 -11.60 10.90 -9.23
C LEU A 269 -10.82 10.45 -7.98
N PRO A 270 -11.49 9.99 -6.91
CA PRO A 270 -10.81 9.64 -5.68
C PRO A 270 -9.81 8.49 -5.88
N PRO A 271 -8.79 8.36 -5.01
CA PRO A 271 -7.87 7.22 -5.05
C PRO A 271 -8.59 5.87 -5.11
N ASN A 272 -8.01 4.92 -5.84
CA ASN A 272 -8.56 3.60 -6.17
C ASN A 272 -9.78 3.60 -7.10
N SER A 273 -10.14 4.74 -7.70
CA SER A 273 -11.15 4.81 -8.76
C SER A 273 -10.67 4.18 -10.07
N ARG A 274 -11.63 3.89 -10.95
CA ARG A 274 -11.35 3.47 -12.33
C ARG A 274 -10.58 4.56 -13.08
N SER A 275 -9.88 4.15 -14.13
CA SER A 275 -9.15 5.05 -15.02
C SER A 275 -9.59 4.80 -16.46
N ALA A 276 -9.54 5.83 -17.30
CA ALA A 276 -9.94 5.76 -18.69
C ALA A 276 -9.13 6.74 -19.55
N THR A 277 -8.84 6.36 -20.79
CA THR A 277 -8.41 7.28 -21.84
C THR A 277 -9.59 7.71 -22.68
N SER A 278 -9.51 8.92 -23.21
CA SER A 278 -10.45 9.43 -24.22
C SER A 278 -10.27 8.73 -25.56
N GLU A 279 -11.09 9.13 -26.53
CA GLU A 279 -10.97 8.78 -27.96
C GLU A 279 -9.67 9.30 -28.61
N LYS A 280 -8.92 10.20 -27.93
CA LYS A 280 -7.61 10.64 -28.40
C LYS A 280 -6.47 9.72 -27.94
N GLY A 281 -6.73 8.78 -27.04
CA GLY A 281 -5.76 7.77 -26.62
C GLY A 281 -4.92 8.17 -25.40
N GLU A 282 -3.69 7.68 -25.34
CA GLU A 282 -2.86 7.59 -24.12
C GLU A 282 -2.40 8.92 -23.50
N LEU A 283 -2.63 10.05 -24.16
CA LEU A 283 -2.23 11.38 -23.69
C LEU A 283 -3.39 12.24 -23.14
N GLU A 284 -4.63 11.75 -23.23
CA GLU A 284 -5.83 12.46 -22.75
C GLU A 284 -6.78 11.48 -22.06
N GLY A 285 -7.14 11.74 -20.81
CA GLY A 285 -7.98 10.83 -20.04
C GLY A 285 -8.20 11.26 -18.60
N VAL A 286 -8.61 10.28 -17.78
CA VAL A 286 -8.76 10.36 -16.33
C VAL A 286 -7.98 9.21 -15.71
N MET A 287 -6.84 9.51 -15.09
CA MET A 287 -5.91 8.55 -14.51
C MET A 287 -5.88 8.65 -12.98
N SER A 288 -6.67 7.80 -12.32
CA SER A 288 -6.82 7.82 -10.87
C SER A 288 -5.60 7.25 -10.14
N ALA A 289 -5.23 7.85 -9.01
CA ALA A 289 -4.29 7.26 -8.06
C ALA A 289 -4.77 5.85 -7.64
N SER A 290 -3.86 4.93 -7.35
CA SER A 290 -4.25 3.60 -6.86
C SER A 290 -3.17 2.96 -6.01
N SER A 291 -3.56 2.18 -5.02
CA SER A 291 -2.63 1.40 -4.20
C SER A 291 -3.25 0.08 -3.74
N LEU A 292 -2.43 -0.79 -3.14
CA LEU A 292 -2.91 -1.99 -2.46
C LEU A 292 -3.19 -1.75 -0.97
N HIS A 293 -3.20 -0.49 -0.54
CA HIS A 293 -3.45 -0.10 0.85
C HIS A 293 -4.96 0.07 1.18
N GLY A 294 -5.85 -0.41 0.30
CA GLY A 294 -7.29 -0.61 0.51
C GLY A 294 -8.16 0.67 0.61
N GLU A 295 -7.67 1.70 1.29
CA GLU A 295 -8.48 2.87 1.70
C GLU A 295 -7.97 4.19 1.12
N GLY A 296 -7.01 4.16 0.19
CA GLY A 296 -6.37 5.35 -0.37
C GLY A 296 -5.08 5.06 -1.13
N ALA A 297 -4.22 6.06 -1.27
CA ALA A 297 -2.89 5.99 -1.84
C ALA A 297 -1.94 6.98 -1.14
N HIS A 298 -0.65 6.67 -1.04
CA HIS A 298 0.34 7.66 -0.63
C HIS A 298 0.57 8.65 -1.76
N VAL A 299 0.75 9.91 -1.37
CA VAL A 299 1.03 11.04 -2.26
C VAL A 299 2.25 11.78 -1.74
N LEU A 300 3.09 12.22 -2.66
CA LEU A 300 4.25 13.07 -2.40
C LEU A 300 3.88 14.51 -2.73
N MET A 301 3.96 15.39 -1.74
CA MET A 301 3.74 16.83 -1.88
C MET A 301 5.00 17.55 -2.35
N ALA A 302 4.86 18.75 -2.92
CA ALA A 302 5.97 19.51 -3.50
C ALA A 302 6.97 20.04 -2.47
N ASP A 303 6.58 20.15 -1.20
CA ASP A 303 7.47 20.42 -0.07
C ASP A 303 8.29 19.19 0.38
N GLY A 304 8.05 18.02 -0.23
CA GLY A 304 8.72 16.75 0.08
C GLY A 304 7.99 15.90 1.13
N ALA A 305 6.88 16.38 1.70
CA ALA A 305 6.10 15.59 2.65
C ALA A 305 5.36 14.46 1.93
N VAL A 306 5.43 13.25 2.47
CA VAL A 306 4.56 12.15 2.05
C VAL A 306 3.32 12.12 2.93
N ARG A 307 2.15 12.03 2.30
CA ARG A 307 0.84 12.03 2.95
C ARG A 307 0.01 10.85 2.44
N PHE A 308 -1.10 10.56 3.09
CA PHE A 308 -2.04 9.55 2.61
C PHE A 308 -3.34 10.22 2.16
N ALA A 309 -3.71 10.02 0.90
CA ALA A 309 -4.97 10.45 0.34
C ALA A 309 -5.96 9.30 0.41
N SER A 310 -7.00 9.42 1.25
CA SER A 310 -8.03 8.39 1.36
C SER A 310 -8.92 8.35 0.10
N SER A 311 -9.45 7.18 -0.25
CA SER A 311 -10.54 7.03 -1.22
C SER A 311 -11.83 7.79 -0.83
N SER A 312 -11.92 8.26 0.43
CA SER A 312 -13.03 9.10 0.94
C SER A 312 -12.70 10.60 0.98
N ILE A 313 -11.57 11.02 0.41
CA ILE A 313 -11.19 12.43 0.32
C ILE A 313 -12.27 13.26 -0.39
N ASP A 314 -12.37 14.54 -0.05
CA ASP A 314 -13.26 15.46 -0.76
C ASP A 314 -12.82 15.61 -2.21
N VAL A 315 -13.67 15.14 -3.12
CA VAL A 315 -13.49 15.18 -4.58
C VAL A 315 -14.47 16.15 -5.25
N GLY A 316 -15.16 17.00 -4.48
CA GLY A 316 -16.07 18.02 -5.00
C GLY A 316 -17.10 17.45 -5.99
N ASP A 317 -17.30 18.17 -7.09
CA ASP A 317 -18.24 17.79 -8.15
C ASP A 317 -17.53 17.01 -9.28
N GLN A 318 -17.59 15.69 -9.21
CA GLN A 318 -17.02 14.78 -10.21
C GLN A 318 -17.75 14.81 -11.57
N ASP A 319 -18.97 15.35 -11.60
CA ASP A 319 -19.72 15.57 -12.84
C ASP A 319 -19.40 16.93 -13.48
N SER A 320 -18.62 17.77 -12.78
CA SER A 320 -18.21 19.07 -13.29
C SER A 320 -17.28 18.92 -14.50
N PRO A 321 -17.48 19.74 -15.54
CA PRO A 321 -16.58 19.71 -16.68
C PRO A 321 -15.17 20.14 -16.31
N SER A 322 -14.19 19.53 -16.97
CA SER A 322 -12.78 19.84 -16.74
C SER A 322 -12.39 21.20 -17.36
N VAL A 323 -11.28 21.76 -16.87
CA VAL A 323 -10.68 22.95 -17.48
C VAL A 323 -10.09 22.59 -18.84
N ALA A 324 -10.45 23.36 -19.86
CA ALA A 324 -9.98 23.18 -21.22
C ALA A 324 -9.79 24.54 -21.92
N GLU A 325 -8.94 24.58 -22.95
CA GLU A 325 -8.77 25.75 -23.81
C GLU A 325 -9.85 25.77 -24.90
N GLY A 326 -10.52 26.92 -25.06
CA GLY A 326 -11.58 27.12 -26.04
C GLY A 326 -12.97 26.64 -25.58
N HIS A 327 -13.98 27.02 -26.37
CA HIS A 327 -15.31 26.42 -26.29
C HIS A 327 -15.29 25.21 -27.23
N LEU A 328 -15.28 23.99 -26.70
CA LEU A 328 -15.44 22.81 -27.54
C LEU A 328 -16.83 22.89 -28.19
N ASP A 329 -16.93 22.56 -29.48
CA ASP A 329 -18.08 22.88 -30.34
C ASP A 329 -19.45 22.36 -29.87
N ASN A 330 -19.55 21.60 -28.78
CA ASN A 330 -20.81 21.17 -28.14
C ASN A 330 -20.74 21.00 -26.61
N GLY A 331 -19.79 21.60 -25.89
CA GLY A 331 -19.53 21.31 -24.46
C GLY A 331 -19.44 22.54 -23.54
N LYS A 332 -19.95 22.42 -22.31
CA LYS A 332 -19.63 23.36 -21.22
C LYS A 332 -18.28 22.95 -20.65
N THR A 333 -17.20 23.66 -20.97
CA THR A 333 -15.89 23.49 -20.30
C THR A 333 -15.66 24.60 -19.28
N LEU A 334 -14.79 24.37 -18.30
CA LEU A 334 -14.33 25.45 -17.44
C LEU A 334 -13.21 26.24 -18.14
N PRO A 335 -13.24 27.58 -18.11
CA PRO A 335 -12.20 28.38 -18.74
C PRO A 335 -10.84 28.23 -18.00
N PRO A 336 -9.70 28.41 -18.69
CA PRO A 336 -8.39 28.41 -18.07
C PRO A 336 -8.29 29.41 -16.91
N GLY A 337 -7.66 29.00 -15.81
CA GLY A 337 -7.56 29.79 -14.58
C GLY A 337 -8.74 29.63 -13.62
N SER A 338 -9.75 28.81 -13.96
CA SER A 338 -10.76 28.37 -13.01
C SER A 338 -10.12 27.57 -11.88
N LYS A 339 -10.72 27.67 -10.69
CA LYS A 339 -10.43 26.77 -9.57
C LYS A 339 -10.83 25.34 -9.91
N SER A 340 -10.14 24.37 -9.31
CA SER A 340 -10.54 22.96 -9.37
C SER A 340 -11.98 22.78 -8.86
N PRO A 341 -12.88 22.14 -9.63
CA PRO A 341 -14.19 21.76 -9.14
C PRO A 341 -14.16 20.47 -8.29
N TYR A 342 -13.04 19.74 -8.29
CA TYR A 342 -12.92 18.41 -7.69
C TYR A 342 -12.45 18.44 -6.22
N GLY A 343 -12.92 19.44 -5.47
CA GLY A 343 -12.68 19.57 -4.04
C GLY A 343 -11.20 19.66 -3.65
N VAL A 344 -10.90 19.20 -2.44
CA VAL A 344 -9.53 19.13 -1.89
C VAL A 344 -8.62 18.28 -2.75
N TRP A 345 -9.12 17.16 -3.27
CA TRP A 345 -8.35 16.28 -4.15
C TRP A 345 -7.88 17.02 -5.40
N GLY A 346 -8.80 17.66 -6.12
CA GLY A 346 -8.45 18.43 -7.31
C GLY A 346 -7.58 19.64 -7.05
N ALA A 347 -7.80 20.34 -5.93
CA ALA A 347 -6.92 21.43 -5.50
C ALA A 347 -5.45 21.00 -5.42
N MET A 348 -5.18 19.79 -4.90
CA MET A 348 -3.82 19.24 -4.82
C MET A 348 -3.16 18.98 -6.17
N GLY A 349 -3.93 18.65 -7.20
CA GLY A 349 -3.36 18.44 -8.54
C GLY A 349 -2.86 19.74 -9.16
N THR A 350 -3.34 20.89 -8.71
CA THR A 350 -3.05 22.17 -9.36
C THR A 350 -1.78 22.82 -8.82
N ARG A 351 -1.00 23.41 -9.73
CA ARG A 351 0.22 24.16 -9.42
C ARG A 351 -0.03 25.65 -9.24
N ALA A 352 -0.95 26.23 -10.02
CA ALA A 352 -1.13 27.68 -10.13
C ALA A 352 -2.60 28.14 -10.28
N ALA A 353 -3.58 27.39 -9.74
CA ALA A 353 -5.00 27.74 -9.81
C ALA A 353 -5.51 28.62 -8.65
N ARG A 354 -4.62 28.92 -7.69
CA ARG A 354 -4.88 29.53 -6.37
C ARG A 354 -5.78 28.68 -5.49
N ASP A 355 -5.64 27.37 -5.62
CA ASP A 355 -6.39 26.38 -4.84
C ASP A 355 -5.57 25.96 -3.62
N ARG A 356 -5.94 26.53 -2.46
CA ARG A 356 -5.33 26.23 -1.17
C ARG A 356 -6.34 25.52 -0.29
N PHE A 357 -5.89 24.46 0.36
CA PHE A 357 -6.68 23.71 1.34
C PHE A 357 -5.87 23.58 2.64
N ASP A 358 -6.53 23.11 3.70
CA ASP A 358 -5.87 22.84 4.97
C ASP A 358 -5.23 21.44 4.92
N PRO A 359 -3.88 21.30 5.00
CA PRO A 359 -3.22 20.01 4.94
C PRO A 359 -3.65 19.01 6.03
N SER A 360 -4.32 19.46 7.10
CA SER A 360 -4.92 18.58 8.12
C SER A 360 -6.12 17.77 7.61
N GLU A 361 -6.67 18.09 6.43
CA GLU A 361 -7.71 17.31 5.77
C GLU A 361 -7.17 16.00 5.16
N LEU A 362 -5.84 15.88 4.97
CA LEU A 362 -5.20 14.64 4.57
C LEU A 362 -5.08 13.71 5.78
N SER A 363 -5.69 12.53 5.66
CA SER A 363 -5.73 11.55 6.74
C SER A 363 -4.41 10.80 6.87
N GLU A 364 -4.17 10.27 8.06
CA GLU A 364 -3.09 9.31 8.23
C GLU A 364 -3.44 7.96 7.62
N PRO A 365 -2.41 7.15 7.35
CA PRO A 365 -2.49 5.73 7.20
C PRO A 365 -3.57 4.96 7.96
N VAL A 366 -4.68 4.69 7.27
CA VAL A 366 -5.79 3.93 7.84
C VAL A 366 -5.55 2.40 7.74
N ARG A 367 -5.72 1.68 8.86
CA ARG A 367 -5.81 0.20 8.90
C ARG A 367 -7.18 -0.26 8.35
N THR A 368 -7.16 -1.24 7.45
CA THR A 368 -8.33 -2.01 7.01
C THR A 368 -8.62 -3.19 7.93
N PHE A 369 -9.90 -3.54 8.10
CA PHE A 369 -10.35 -4.70 8.87
C PHE A 369 -10.75 -5.86 7.95
N THR A 370 -10.50 -7.10 8.36
CA THR A 370 -10.95 -8.32 7.66
C THR A 370 -12.45 -8.55 7.85
N GLU A 371 -13.07 -9.41 7.02
CA GLU A 371 -14.49 -9.78 7.18
C GLU A 371 -14.77 -10.45 8.54
N GLU A 372 -13.82 -11.23 9.04
CA GLU A 372 -13.89 -11.88 10.36
C GLU A 372 -13.87 -10.85 11.49
N GLU A 373 -12.96 -9.87 11.41
CA GLU A 373 -12.89 -8.75 12.36
C GLU A 373 -14.19 -7.93 12.34
N LEU A 374 -14.73 -7.63 11.16
CA LEU A 374 -16.00 -6.92 11.02
C LEU A 374 -17.18 -7.69 11.63
N ALA A 375 -17.23 -9.02 11.46
CA ALA A 375 -18.25 -9.88 12.05
C ALA A 375 -18.14 -9.93 13.58
N GLU A 376 -16.92 -9.84 14.13
CA GLU A 376 -16.70 -9.75 15.57
C GLU A 376 -17.14 -8.39 16.12
N PHE A 377 -16.77 -7.29 15.45
CA PHE A 377 -17.20 -5.95 15.85
C PHE A 377 -18.72 -5.76 15.79
N ALA A 378 -19.42 -6.54 14.97
CA ALA A 378 -20.88 -6.49 14.87
C ALA A 378 -21.57 -6.93 16.17
N LYS A 379 -20.88 -7.71 17.01
CA LYS A 379 -21.36 -8.15 18.32
C LYS A 379 -21.29 -7.04 19.38
N PHE A 380 -20.55 -5.96 19.12
CA PHE A 380 -20.44 -4.86 20.06
C PHE A 380 -21.75 -4.07 20.16
N GLU A 381 -22.02 -3.51 21.33
CA GLU A 381 -23.22 -2.73 21.58
C GLU A 381 -23.25 -1.46 20.71
N LEU A 382 -24.43 -1.14 20.19
CA LEU A 382 -24.63 0.07 19.40
C LEU A 382 -24.77 1.25 20.36
N GLU A 383 -23.81 2.16 20.32
CA GLU A 383 -23.77 3.33 21.20
C GLU A 383 -24.22 4.60 20.47
N THR A 384 -24.76 5.55 21.23
CA THR A 384 -25.05 6.90 20.71
C THR A 384 -23.89 7.83 21.06
N TRP A 385 -23.37 8.52 20.04
CA TRP A 385 -22.27 9.46 20.13
C TRP A 385 -22.76 10.87 19.79
N HIS A 386 -22.34 11.85 20.57
CA HIS A 386 -22.76 13.24 20.48
C HIS A 386 -21.64 14.11 19.94
N ALA A 387 -21.96 15.01 19.02
CA ALA A 387 -21.00 15.97 18.48
C ALA A 387 -20.59 17.02 19.52
N ALA A 388 -19.34 17.49 19.45
CA ALA A 388 -18.78 18.49 20.35
C ALA A 388 -19.59 19.81 20.41
N LYS A 389 -20.21 20.20 19.29
CA LYS A 389 -21.02 21.41 19.15
C LYS A 389 -22.52 21.20 19.42
N GLY A 390 -22.92 20.03 19.93
CA GLY A 390 -24.27 19.76 20.44
C GLY A 390 -25.38 19.50 19.41
N THR A 391 -25.11 19.59 18.11
CA THR A 391 -26.16 19.51 17.06
C THR A 391 -26.23 18.19 16.30
N GLY A 392 -25.27 17.28 16.48
CA GLY A 392 -25.21 15.99 15.77
C GLY A 392 -25.18 14.81 16.72
N LYS A 393 -25.92 13.74 16.38
CA LYS A 393 -25.83 12.43 17.04
C LYS A 393 -25.56 11.36 15.99
N ILE A 394 -24.72 10.39 16.29
CA ILE A 394 -24.51 9.21 15.45
C ILE A 394 -24.65 7.95 16.29
N GLN A 395 -25.29 6.92 15.73
CA GLN A 395 -25.31 5.59 16.33
C GLN A 395 -24.26 4.71 15.67
N ALA A 396 -23.33 4.22 16.48
CA ALA A 396 -22.25 3.39 16.00
C ALA A 396 -21.61 2.58 17.15
N ARG A 397 -20.96 1.49 16.78
CA ARG A 397 -20.16 0.65 17.66
C ARG A 397 -18.73 1.17 17.68
N GLN A 398 -18.13 1.30 18.86
CA GLN A 398 -16.70 1.58 18.96
C GLN A 398 -15.90 0.34 18.58
N VAL A 399 -15.12 0.46 17.50
CA VAL A 399 -14.25 -0.60 17.00
C VAL A 399 -12.86 -0.46 17.60
N ASP A 400 -12.24 0.72 17.41
CA ASP A 400 -10.86 0.97 17.78
C ASP A 400 -10.66 2.46 18.14
N LEU A 401 -9.56 2.77 18.82
CA LEU A 401 -9.10 4.12 19.10
C LEU A 401 -7.60 4.18 18.83
N THR A 402 -7.20 5.04 17.90
CA THR A 402 -5.78 5.21 17.57
C THR A 402 -5.05 6.08 18.60
N ASP A 403 -3.73 5.91 18.72
CA ASP A 403 -2.85 6.67 19.64
C ASP A 403 -2.90 8.19 19.42
N LYS A 404 -3.35 8.63 18.23
CA LYS A 404 -3.51 10.04 17.86
C LYS A 404 -4.92 10.57 18.10
N GLY A 405 -5.76 9.82 18.79
CA GLY A 405 -7.10 10.24 19.17
C GLY A 405 -8.11 10.20 18.02
N VAL A 406 -7.94 9.31 17.04
CA VAL A 406 -8.97 9.03 16.03
C VAL A 406 -9.80 7.82 16.47
N LEU A 407 -11.09 8.04 16.68
CA LEU A 407 -12.07 7.03 17.03
C LEU A 407 -12.59 6.34 15.77
N VAL A 408 -12.54 5.00 15.77
CA VAL A 408 -13.04 4.16 14.69
C VAL A 408 -14.41 3.60 15.09
N LEU A 409 -15.40 3.91 14.28
CA LEU A 409 -16.80 3.63 14.53
C LEU A 409 -17.40 2.77 13.42
N MET A 410 -18.16 1.74 13.78
CA MET A 410 -18.93 0.95 12.83
C MET A 410 -20.41 1.25 12.95
N SER A 411 -21.03 1.67 11.86
CA SER A 411 -22.48 1.88 11.79
C SER A 411 -23.26 0.57 11.96
N GLU A 412 -24.57 0.69 12.15
CA GLU A 412 -25.48 -0.48 12.20
C GLU A 412 -25.34 -1.38 10.97
N LYS A 413 -25.18 -0.78 9.79
CA LYS A 413 -25.05 -1.45 8.48
C LYS A 413 -23.64 -1.95 8.18
N GLY A 414 -22.70 -1.90 9.13
CA GLY A 414 -21.31 -2.37 8.95
C GLY A 414 -20.36 -1.35 8.30
N ALA A 415 -20.82 -0.17 7.90
CA ALA A 415 -19.93 0.85 7.35
C ALA A 415 -19.02 1.45 8.43
N ILE A 416 -17.72 1.53 8.16
CA ILE A 416 -16.69 2.09 9.06
C ILE A 416 -16.55 3.59 8.82
N ARG A 417 -16.45 4.36 9.91
CA ARG A 417 -16.18 5.79 9.94
C ARG A 417 -15.06 6.07 10.93
N ARG A 418 -14.18 7.01 10.59
CA ARG A 418 -13.03 7.39 11.42
C ARG A 418 -13.14 8.87 11.71
N LEU A 419 -13.26 9.24 12.98
CA LEU A 419 -13.58 10.59 13.41
C LEU A 419 -12.65 10.97 14.57
N ALA A 420 -12.05 12.15 14.50
CA ALA A 420 -11.21 12.66 15.59
C ALA A 420 -12.04 12.79 16.90
N LEU A 421 -11.44 12.45 18.04
CA LEU A 421 -12.06 12.59 19.36
C LEU A 421 -12.55 14.02 19.63
N SER A 422 -11.87 15.03 19.06
CA SER A 422 -12.26 16.43 19.13
C SER A 422 -13.63 16.74 18.49
N ARG A 423 -14.16 15.85 17.65
CA ARG A 423 -15.50 15.98 17.07
C ARG A 423 -16.62 15.53 18.02
N PHE A 424 -16.29 14.86 19.12
CA PHE A 424 -17.26 14.32 20.07
C PHE A 424 -17.36 15.16 21.33
N SER A 425 -18.47 15.00 22.06
CA SER A 425 -18.64 15.59 23.40
C SER A 425 -17.52 15.09 24.32
N SER A 426 -17.12 15.90 25.30
CA SER A 426 -16.08 15.51 26.27
C SER A 426 -16.45 14.22 27.01
N GLN A 427 -17.74 13.98 27.24
CA GLN A 427 -18.24 12.75 27.88
C GLN A 427 -18.08 11.52 26.99
N ASP A 428 -18.41 11.62 25.69
CA ASP A 428 -18.23 10.51 24.75
C ASP A 428 -16.74 10.28 24.43
N ALA A 429 -15.93 11.34 24.38
CA ALA A 429 -14.49 11.22 24.19
C ALA A 429 -13.84 10.48 25.39
N TYR A 430 -14.24 10.81 26.62
CA TYR A 430 -13.79 10.10 27.81
C TYR A 430 -14.26 8.63 27.82
N ARG A 431 -15.53 8.38 27.47
CA ARG A 431 -16.07 7.02 27.34
C ARG A 431 -15.25 6.20 26.34
N ALA A 432 -14.94 6.76 25.16
CA ALA A 432 -14.15 6.06 24.16
C ALA A 432 -12.79 5.61 24.69
N VAL A 433 -12.08 6.50 25.39
CA VAL A 433 -10.77 6.20 25.98
C VAL A 433 -10.90 5.11 27.06
N GLU A 434 -11.90 5.22 27.94
CA GLU A 434 -12.10 4.25 29.02
C GLU A 434 -12.50 2.87 28.49
N THR A 435 -13.42 2.81 27.54
CA THR A 435 -13.83 1.55 26.88
C THR A 435 -12.63 0.87 26.20
N HIS A 436 -11.80 1.65 25.49
CA HIS A 436 -10.60 1.12 24.84
C HIS A 436 -9.61 0.56 25.88
N ARG A 437 -9.37 1.32 26.96
CA ARG A 437 -8.52 0.89 28.08
C ARG A 437 -9.03 -0.39 28.74
N GLN A 438 -10.32 -0.49 29.03
CA GLN A 438 -10.91 -1.67 29.69
C GLN A 438 -10.84 -2.93 28.82
N ARG A 439 -11.02 -2.80 27.50
CA ARG A 439 -10.85 -3.91 26.55
C ARG A 439 -9.41 -4.42 26.58
N LYS A 440 -8.45 -3.52 26.42
CA LYS A 440 -7.02 -3.81 26.48
C LYS A 440 -6.61 -4.49 27.80
N LEU A 441 -7.17 -4.05 28.93
CA LEU A 441 -6.98 -4.68 30.25
C LEU A 441 -7.60 -6.09 30.35
N THR A 442 -8.77 -6.29 29.74
CA THR A 442 -9.48 -7.59 29.77
C THR A 442 -8.74 -8.63 28.94
N GLU A 443 -8.33 -8.26 27.73
CA GLU A 443 -7.57 -9.15 26.86
C GLU A 443 -6.22 -9.54 27.48
N ALA A 444 -5.55 -8.59 28.15
CA ALA A 444 -4.36 -8.85 28.95
C ALA A 444 -4.60 -9.89 30.06
N LYS A 445 -5.67 -9.74 30.85
CA LYS A 445 -6.01 -10.65 31.94
C LYS A 445 -6.26 -12.08 31.46
N LEU A 446 -7.03 -12.23 30.37
CA LEU A 446 -7.31 -13.54 29.77
C LEU A 446 -6.03 -14.23 29.29
N LEU A 447 -5.06 -13.46 28.76
CA LEU A 447 -3.76 -14.00 28.38
C LEU A 447 -2.96 -14.49 29.61
N VAL A 448 -2.94 -13.73 30.70
CA VAL A 448 -2.25 -14.13 31.94
C VAL A 448 -2.87 -15.40 32.53
N GLU A 449 -4.20 -15.44 32.64
CA GLU A 449 -4.94 -16.58 33.16
C GLU A 449 -4.65 -17.85 32.34
N HIS A 450 -4.69 -17.72 31.01
CA HIS A 450 -4.37 -18.83 30.12
C HIS A 450 -2.93 -19.33 30.30
N LEU A 451 -1.94 -18.44 30.39
CA LEU A 451 -0.54 -18.83 30.59
C LEU A 451 -0.32 -19.53 31.95
N SER A 452 -0.99 -19.08 33.00
CA SER A 452 -0.94 -19.72 34.33
C SER A 452 -1.52 -21.13 34.29
N THR A 453 -2.69 -21.34 33.68
CA THR A 453 -3.29 -22.68 33.53
C THR A 453 -2.37 -23.62 32.75
N GLN A 454 -1.67 -23.13 31.72
CA GLN A 454 -0.74 -23.94 30.95
C GLN A 454 0.53 -24.31 31.73
N LEU A 455 1.01 -23.43 32.62
CA LEU A 455 2.11 -23.74 33.52
C LEU A 455 1.72 -24.86 34.50
N GLU A 456 0.53 -24.81 35.09
CA GLU A 456 0.02 -25.85 35.99
C GLU A 456 -0.01 -27.23 35.31
N LEU A 457 -0.48 -27.30 34.06
CA LEU A 457 -0.50 -28.55 33.29
C LEU A 457 0.91 -29.14 33.05
N LEU A 458 1.93 -28.27 32.86
CA LEU A 458 3.32 -28.70 32.71
C LEU A 458 3.92 -29.16 34.05
N GLU A 459 3.55 -28.50 35.15
CA GLU A 459 3.98 -28.87 36.50
C GLU A 459 3.39 -30.23 36.91
N ASP A 460 2.11 -30.46 36.64
CA ASP A 460 1.40 -31.70 36.94
C ASP A 460 1.72 -32.85 35.96
N LYS A 461 2.63 -32.62 35.01
CA LYS A 461 3.06 -33.60 34.00
C LYS A 461 1.91 -34.08 33.11
N GLN A 462 0.88 -33.27 32.93
CA GLN A 462 -0.27 -33.55 32.08
C GLN A 462 -0.02 -33.17 30.61
N PHE A 463 1.04 -33.72 30.01
CA PHE A 463 1.53 -33.30 28.70
C PHE A 463 0.58 -33.55 27.53
N GLU A 464 -0.26 -34.58 27.62
CA GLU A 464 -1.25 -34.89 26.60
C GLU A 464 -2.45 -33.92 26.66
N THR A 465 -2.86 -33.52 27.86
CA THR A 465 -3.86 -32.48 28.08
C THR A 465 -3.35 -31.13 27.59
N PHE A 466 -2.12 -30.76 27.98
CA PHE A 466 -1.43 -29.56 27.48
C PHE A 466 -1.40 -29.53 25.94
N ALA A 467 -0.98 -30.63 25.30
CA ALA A 467 -0.90 -30.69 23.84
C ALA A 467 -2.28 -30.56 23.15
N ARG A 468 -3.36 -31.09 23.75
CA ARG A 468 -4.72 -30.99 23.22
C ARG A 468 -5.32 -29.60 23.39
N GLU A 469 -5.02 -28.93 24.49
CA GLU A 469 -5.49 -27.57 24.74
C GLU A 469 -4.78 -26.56 23.85
N TRP A 470 -3.47 -26.75 23.66
CA TRP A 470 -2.59 -25.77 23.06
C TRP A 470 -2.38 -25.94 21.56
N VAL A 471 -2.59 -27.14 21.00
CA VAL A 471 -2.37 -27.43 19.57
C VAL A 471 -3.65 -27.91 18.92
N SER A 472 -4.04 -27.25 17.83
CA SER A 472 -5.14 -27.66 16.95
C SER A 472 -4.56 -28.13 15.62
N PHE A 473 -5.01 -29.30 15.16
CA PHE A 473 -4.73 -29.78 13.81
C PHE A 473 -5.95 -29.47 12.94
N GLY A 474 -5.74 -29.02 11.69
CA GLY A 474 -6.82 -28.56 10.80
C GLY A 474 -8.04 -29.50 10.68
N ASP A 475 -9.17 -28.92 10.24
CA ASP A 475 -10.56 -29.42 10.18
C ASP A 475 -11.41 -29.29 11.46
N GLY A 476 -11.08 -28.37 12.36
CA GLY A 476 -12.01 -27.93 13.43
C GLY A 476 -12.37 -29.00 14.47
N GLN A 477 -11.80 -30.20 14.38
CA GLN A 477 -11.91 -31.27 15.36
C GLN A 477 -10.87 -31.01 16.46
N GLN A 478 -11.34 -30.69 17.66
CA GLN A 478 -10.50 -30.48 18.85
C GLN A 478 -9.62 -31.70 19.10
N GLY A 479 -8.30 -31.56 18.96
CA GLY A 479 -7.30 -32.43 19.59
C GLY A 479 -7.36 -33.94 19.29
N ASP A 480 -8.25 -34.42 18.41
CA ASP A 480 -8.55 -35.85 18.26
C ASP A 480 -7.72 -36.53 17.17
N HIS A 481 -6.46 -36.12 17.08
CA HIS A 481 -5.44 -36.83 16.30
C HIS A 481 -4.45 -37.51 17.25
N PRO A 482 -4.73 -38.75 17.73
CA PRO A 482 -3.98 -39.41 18.80
C PRO A 482 -2.47 -39.50 18.53
N SER A 483 -2.10 -39.65 17.25
CA SER A 483 -0.71 -39.74 16.80
C SER A 483 0.05 -38.42 16.89
N GLY A 484 -0.60 -37.28 16.63
CA GLY A 484 0.04 -35.96 16.72
C GLY A 484 0.22 -35.50 18.16
N VAL A 485 -0.81 -35.71 18.99
CA VAL A 485 -0.79 -35.41 20.43
C VAL A 485 0.30 -36.22 21.16
N ALA A 486 0.43 -37.52 20.84
CA ALA A 486 1.44 -38.37 21.47
C ALA A 486 2.88 -37.94 21.15
N ILE A 487 3.16 -37.50 19.91
CA ILE A 487 4.48 -36.99 19.49
C ILE A 487 4.82 -35.71 20.26
N ILE A 488 3.87 -34.76 20.34
CA ILE A 488 4.05 -33.49 21.06
C ILE A 488 4.23 -33.74 22.56
N ALA A 489 3.41 -34.61 23.16
CA ALA A 489 3.54 -34.98 24.57
C ALA A 489 4.88 -35.65 24.88
N GLY A 490 5.43 -36.43 23.94
CA GLY A 490 6.78 -37.01 24.05
C GLY A 490 7.88 -35.94 24.15
N VAL A 491 7.81 -34.90 23.32
CA VAL A 491 8.77 -33.78 23.34
C VAL A 491 8.63 -32.92 24.60
N LEU A 492 7.40 -32.63 25.04
CA LEU A 492 7.13 -31.86 26.26
C LEU A 492 7.71 -32.54 27.51
N ARG A 493 7.67 -33.88 27.59
CA ARG A 493 8.30 -34.65 28.68
C ARG A 493 9.80 -34.42 28.77
N THR A 494 10.49 -34.38 27.62
CA THR A 494 11.95 -34.23 27.56
C THR A 494 12.42 -32.81 27.91
N GLN A 495 11.57 -31.80 27.69
CA GLN A 495 11.94 -30.38 27.79
C GLN A 495 11.22 -29.62 28.93
N ARG A 496 10.50 -30.33 29.80
CA ARG A 496 9.71 -29.77 30.92
C ARG A 496 10.44 -28.69 31.72
N GLY A 497 11.71 -28.91 32.09
CA GLY A 497 12.47 -27.99 32.93
C GLY A 497 12.75 -26.63 32.26
N ALA A 498 13.05 -26.64 30.96
CA ALA A 498 13.26 -25.41 30.19
C ALA A 498 11.94 -24.64 29.99
N LEU A 499 10.83 -25.36 29.80
CA LEU A 499 9.50 -24.79 29.59
C LEU A 499 8.99 -24.09 30.85
N ILE A 500 9.06 -24.74 32.02
CA ILE A 500 8.66 -24.14 33.31
C ILE A 500 9.44 -22.84 33.55
N THR A 501 10.77 -22.86 33.36
CA THR A 501 11.62 -21.68 33.53
C THR A 501 11.23 -20.53 32.60
N ALA A 502 10.86 -20.83 31.35
CA ALA A 502 10.43 -19.81 30.38
C ALA A 502 9.05 -19.22 30.74
N TYR A 503 8.10 -20.05 31.19
CA TYR A 503 6.78 -19.59 31.65
C TYR A 503 6.90 -18.71 32.90
N ASP A 504 7.72 -19.10 33.87
CA ASP A 504 7.96 -18.31 35.09
C ASP A 504 8.57 -16.93 34.77
N GLN A 505 9.51 -16.86 33.82
CA GLN A 505 10.09 -15.60 33.38
C GLN A 505 9.05 -14.66 32.75
N VAL A 506 8.08 -15.21 32.01
CA VAL A 506 6.99 -14.43 31.43
C VAL A 506 5.99 -13.98 32.46
N LEU A 507 5.53 -14.87 33.35
CA LEU A 507 4.56 -14.48 34.37
C LEU A 507 5.14 -13.40 35.28
N ASN A 508 6.44 -13.44 35.60
CA ASN A 508 7.13 -12.39 36.35
C ASN A 508 7.22 -11.06 35.56
N LEU A 509 7.51 -11.11 34.27
CA LEU A 509 7.57 -9.92 33.42
C LEU A 509 6.18 -9.30 33.22
N VAL A 510 5.18 -10.13 32.92
CA VAL A 510 3.78 -9.71 32.75
C VAL A 510 3.23 -9.14 34.06
N GLY A 511 3.60 -9.70 35.21
CA GLY A 511 3.26 -9.16 36.52
C GLY A 511 3.94 -7.83 36.88
N THR A 512 5.01 -7.44 36.16
CA THR A 512 5.77 -6.19 36.37
C THR A 512 5.59 -5.15 35.26
N ALA A 513 4.97 -5.52 34.13
CA ALA A 513 4.74 -4.63 32.99
C ALA A 513 3.59 -3.65 33.22
N MET A 514 3.66 -2.48 32.56
CA MET A 514 2.56 -1.51 32.59
C MET A 514 1.31 -2.08 31.89
N PRO A 515 0.09 -1.83 32.41
CA PRO A 515 -1.14 -2.42 31.86
C PRO A 515 -1.42 -2.05 30.39
N GLU A 516 -0.89 -0.92 29.93
CA GLU A 516 -0.99 -0.45 28.53
C GLU A 516 -0.19 -1.35 27.57
N LEU A 517 1.00 -1.80 28.00
CA LEU A 517 1.86 -2.72 27.24
C LEU A 517 1.26 -4.13 27.14
N LEU A 518 0.47 -4.52 28.16
CA LEU A 518 -0.19 -5.83 28.20
C LEU A 518 -1.39 -5.93 27.27
N GLY A 519 -2.02 -4.82 26.91
CA GLY A 519 -3.19 -4.81 26.02
C GLY A 519 -2.87 -5.01 24.53
N GLU A 520 -1.62 -4.83 24.12
CA GLU A 520 -1.21 -5.01 22.71
C GLU A 520 -0.88 -6.47 22.37
N LEU A 521 -0.66 -7.29 23.39
CA LEU A 521 -0.24 -8.69 23.30
C LEU A 521 -1.22 -9.63 22.57
N PRO A 522 -2.54 -9.56 22.82
CA PRO A 522 -3.51 -10.48 22.22
C PRO A 522 -3.62 -10.28 20.69
N GLU A 523 -3.59 -9.02 20.26
CA GLU A 523 -3.62 -8.66 18.83
C GLU A 523 -2.34 -9.08 18.09
N ALA A 524 -1.20 -9.04 18.77
CA ALA A 524 0.08 -9.53 18.26
C ALA A 524 0.11 -11.06 18.09
N LEU A 525 -0.60 -11.80 18.95
CA LEU A 525 -0.74 -13.25 18.87
C LEU A 525 -1.66 -13.68 17.72
N ALA A 526 -2.80 -13.01 17.49
CA ALA A 526 -3.74 -13.36 16.41
C ALA A 526 -3.15 -13.26 14.99
N THR A 527 -2.14 -12.41 14.81
CA THR A 527 -1.56 -12.10 13.50
C THR A 527 -0.17 -12.74 13.27
N GLY A 528 0.34 -13.49 14.26
CA GLY A 528 1.66 -14.11 14.25
C GLY A 528 1.74 -15.41 13.44
N LYS A 529 2.81 -15.58 12.64
CA LYS A 529 3.18 -16.90 12.10
C LYS A 529 3.69 -17.78 13.25
N GLY A 530 3.29 -19.05 13.27
CA GLY A 530 3.79 -20.03 14.23
C GLY A 530 5.29 -20.29 14.07
N PRO A 531 5.89 -21.06 14.99
CA PRO A 531 7.34 -21.28 15.03
C PRO A 531 7.89 -22.08 13.84
N ALA A 532 7.02 -22.66 13.00
CA ALA A 532 7.39 -23.41 11.81
C ALA A 532 6.39 -23.20 10.66
N ARG A 533 6.83 -23.45 9.43
CA ARG A 533 5.99 -23.38 8.22
C ARG A 533 4.81 -24.33 8.36
N GLY A 534 3.59 -23.82 8.18
CA GLY A 534 2.36 -24.58 8.36
C GLY A 534 1.73 -24.46 9.75
N PHE A 535 2.32 -23.72 10.69
CA PHE A 535 1.67 -23.38 11.96
C PHE A 535 1.29 -21.89 12.04
N LYS A 536 0.13 -21.59 12.64
CA LYS A 536 -0.39 -20.23 12.89
C LYS A 536 -0.98 -20.14 14.29
N TRP A 537 -0.91 -18.98 14.92
CA TRP A 537 -1.59 -18.75 16.20
C TRP A 537 -3.04 -18.34 15.95
N ALA A 538 -3.97 -18.80 16.78
CA ALA A 538 -5.36 -18.40 16.71
C ALA A 538 -6.00 -18.38 18.11
N PHE A 539 -6.91 -17.44 18.34
CA PHE A 539 -7.76 -17.44 19.53
C PHE A 539 -9.01 -18.26 19.25
N LEU A 540 -9.11 -19.46 19.83
CA LEU A 540 -10.19 -20.41 19.56
C LEU A 540 -10.82 -20.88 20.86
N GLY A 541 -12.12 -20.62 21.02
CA GLY A 541 -12.89 -21.08 22.18
C GLY A 541 -12.46 -20.47 23.51
N GLY A 542 -11.98 -19.22 23.52
CA GLY A 542 -11.54 -18.53 24.74
C GLY A 542 -10.07 -18.72 25.10
N HIS A 543 -9.31 -19.45 24.29
CA HIS A 543 -7.91 -19.79 24.55
C HIS A 543 -7.02 -19.56 23.32
N TRP A 544 -5.74 -19.26 23.56
CA TRP A 544 -4.73 -19.14 22.50
C TRP A 544 -4.25 -20.53 22.09
N LYS A 545 -4.28 -20.82 20.79
CA LYS A 545 -3.89 -22.13 20.24
C LYS A 545 -2.94 -22.00 19.08
N LEU A 546 -2.03 -22.96 18.94
CA LEU A 546 -1.20 -23.16 17.77
C LEU A 546 -1.91 -24.09 16.79
N VAL A 547 -2.35 -23.55 15.66
CA VAL A 547 -3.08 -24.27 14.61
C VAL A 547 -2.13 -24.75 13.52
N PHE A 548 -2.15 -26.04 13.21
CA PHE A 548 -1.47 -26.61 12.05
C PHE A 548 -2.38 -26.58 10.81
N ASP A 549 -1.95 -25.87 9.78
CA ASP A 549 -2.65 -25.56 8.53
C ASP A 549 -2.42 -26.60 7.42
N GLY A 550 -1.79 -27.74 7.75
CA GLY A 550 -1.54 -28.86 6.82
C GLY A 550 -2.52 -30.02 7.01
N GLN A 551 -2.82 -30.76 5.94
CA GLN A 551 -3.61 -32.00 6.05
C GLN A 551 -2.84 -33.07 6.84
N MET A 552 -3.41 -33.53 7.97
CA MET A 552 -2.88 -34.66 8.77
C MET A 552 -3.17 -36.02 8.10
N ASN A 553 -2.65 -36.21 6.90
CA ASN A 553 -2.62 -37.51 6.21
C ASN A 553 -1.29 -38.24 6.50
N GLN A 554 -1.06 -39.42 5.91
CA GLN A 554 0.22 -40.14 6.10
C GLN A 554 1.46 -39.28 5.79
N ARG A 555 1.36 -38.29 4.89
CA ARG A 555 2.45 -37.33 4.61
C ARG A 555 2.62 -36.30 5.73
N GLY A 556 1.55 -35.85 6.37
CA GLY A 556 1.63 -34.99 7.57
C GLY A 556 2.28 -35.69 8.76
N ILE A 557 1.94 -36.97 8.99
CA ILE A 557 2.59 -37.79 10.02
C ILE A 557 4.05 -38.10 9.66
N GLN A 558 4.35 -38.37 8.39
CA GLN A 558 5.73 -38.53 7.91
C GLN A 558 6.52 -37.22 8.01
N PHE A 559 5.91 -36.05 7.78
CA PHE A 559 6.53 -34.75 7.99
C PHE A 559 6.88 -34.54 9.46
N MET A 560 5.94 -34.80 10.38
CA MET A 560 6.19 -34.69 11.83
C MET A 560 7.28 -35.68 12.31
N ARG A 561 7.26 -36.93 11.82
CA ARG A 561 8.30 -37.93 12.11
C ARG A 561 9.64 -37.65 11.43
N ALA A 562 9.63 -37.09 10.22
CA ALA A 562 10.84 -36.66 9.51
C ALA A 562 11.46 -35.47 10.21
N MET A 563 10.67 -34.54 10.75
CA MET A 563 11.19 -33.49 11.61
C MET A 563 11.76 -34.05 12.92
N GLU A 564 11.15 -35.06 13.52
CA GLU A 564 11.70 -35.78 14.69
C GLU A 564 13.03 -36.51 14.38
N ALA A 565 13.22 -36.97 13.13
CA ALA A 565 14.36 -37.80 12.72
C ALA A 565 15.45 -37.08 11.89
N ALA A 566 15.21 -35.89 11.32
CA ALA A 566 16.11 -35.25 10.37
C ALA A 566 17.06 -34.24 11.02
N ASP A 567 18.35 -34.49 10.82
CA ASP A 567 19.49 -33.59 11.02
C ASP A 567 19.68 -32.59 9.84
N ASP A 568 18.64 -32.29 9.04
CA ASP A 568 18.76 -31.46 7.82
C ASP A 568 17.59 -30.47 7.63
N PRO A 569 17.83 -29.13 7.71
CA PRO A 569 16.77 -28.13 7.80
C PRO A 569 16.24 -27.58 6.47
N PHE A 570 16.80 -27.88 5.29
CA PHE A 570 16.24 -27.39 4.03
C PHE A 570 16.55 -28.36 2.89
N GLY A 571 15.55 -29.14 2.47
CA GLY A 571 15.64 -30.00 1.30
C GLY A 571 16.20 -29.26 0.08
N GLY A 572 17.47 -29.48 -0.19
CA GLY A 572 18.11 -29.19 -1.47
C GLY A 572 17.81 -30.32 -2.44
N ARG A 573 16.54 -30.42 -2.85
CA ARG A 573 16.07 -30.99 -4.13
C ARG A 573 14.60 -30.67 -4.34
#